data_AF-A0A3A6S3A1-F1
#
_entry.id   AF-A0A3A6S3A1-F1
#
_cell.length_a   1.000
_cell.length_b   1.000
_cell.length_c   1.000
_cell.angle_alpha   90.00
_cell.angle_beta   90.00
_cell.angle_gamma   90.00
#
_symmetry.space_group_name_H-M   'P 1'
#
loop_
_entity.id
_entity.type
_entity.pdbx_description
1 polymer ?
#
loop_
_entity_poly.entity_id
_entity_poly.type
_entity_poly.pdbx_seq_one_letter_code
_entity_poly.pdbx_strand_id
1 'polypeptide(L)'
;MVENPLADWRAAIKARDDLVTDPEAHRRKLIELAMLARRRKQVSAEELSEMLELSDAARLWGLLEWEEAELIGLFDGGRFPEDGVQIIRGRG
;
A
#
# COMPACT_ATOMS: atom_id res chain seq x y z
N MET A 1 -8.23 1.14 -21.36
CA MET A 1 -9.30 1.92 -20.69
C MET A 1 -9.72 1.16 -19.45
N VAL A 2 -9.97 1.84 -18.33
CA VAL A 2 -10.46 1.19 -17.09
C VAL A 2 -11.93 0.77 -17.30
N GLU A 3 -12.19 -0.53 -17.25
CA GLU A 3 -13.54 -1.10 -17.43
C GLU A 3 -14.36 -1.01 -16.15
N ASN A 4 -13.80 -1.40 -15.00
CA ASN A 4 -14.47 -1.38 -13.71
C ASN A 4 -13.61 -0.70 -12.62
N PRO A 5 -13.73 0.63 -12.45
CA PRO A 5 -12.84 1.39 -11.57
C PRO A 5 -12.99 1.03 -10.10
N LEU A 6 -14.18 0.64 -9.63
CA LEU A 6 -14.36 0.17 -8.25
C LEU A 6 -13.66 -1.18 -8.01
N ALA A 7 -13.72 -2.11 -8.98
CA ALA A 7 -12.99 -3.38 -8.87
C ALA A 7 -11.49 -3.16 -8.89
N ASP A 8 -11.01 -2.32 -9.81
CA ASP A 8 -9.59 -1.96 -9.92
C ASP A 8 -9.10 -1.24 -8.65
N TRP A 9 -9.91 -0.36 -8.05
CA TRP A 9 -9.58 0.29 -6.78
C TRP A 9 -9.45 -0.73 -5.64
N ARG A 10 -10.40 -1.67 -5.54
CA ARG A 10 -10.37 -2.75 -4.53
C ARG A 10 -9.17 -3.68 -4.67
N ALA A 11 -8.69 -3.88 -5.90
CA ALA A 11 -7.46 -4.63 -6.15
C ALA A 11 -6.24 -3.79 -5.76
N ALA A 12 -6.17 -2.53 -6.19
CA ALA A 12 -5.06 -1.63 -5.94
C ALA A 12 -4.83 -1.37 -4.44
N ILE A 13 -5.87 -1.15 -3.65
CA ILE A 13 -5.73 -0.89 -2.20
C ILE A 13 -5.13 -2.10 -1.43
N LYS A 14 -5.16 -3.29 -2.03
CA LYS A 14 -4.60 -4.53 -1.45
C LYS A 14 -3.20 -4.86 -2.01
N ALA A 15 -2.73 -4.12 -3.00
CA ALA A 15 -1.43 -4.33 -3.62
C ALA A 15 -0.32 -3.74 -2.74
N ARG A 16 0.05 -4.49 -1.69
CA ARG A 16 1.07 -4.07 -0.71
C ARG A 16 2.40 -3.73 -1.37
N ASP A 17 2.85 -4.55 -2.31
CA ASP A 17 4.14 -4.35 -2.99
C ASP A 17 4.19 -3.00 -3.73
N ASP A 18 3.11 -2.64 -4.43
CA ASP A 18 2.97 -1.34 -5.10
C ASP A 18 2.91 -0.18 -4.10
N LEU A 19 2.16 -0.38 -3.00
CA LEU A 19 2.00 0.60 -1.92
C LEU A 19 3.31 0.93 -1.23
N VAL A 20 4.20 -0.05 -1.08
CA VAL A 20 5.54 0.17 -0.54
C VAL A 20 6.43 0.77 -1.62
N THR A 21 6.50 0.18 -2.82
CA THR A 21 7.47 0.59 -3.86
C THR A 21 7.39 2.08 -4.24
N ASP A 22 6.19 2.62 -4.47
CA ASP A 22 5.98 4.06 -4.72
C ASP A 22 4.63 4.50 -4.11
N PRO A 23 4.63 4.87 -2.81
CA PRO A 23 3.39 5.18 -2.09
C PRO A 23 2.63 6.36 -2.70
N GLU A 24 3.34 7.35 -3.29
CA GLU A 24 2.72 8.55 -3.83
C GLU A 24 2.13 8.32 -5.24
N ALA A 25 2.80 7.56 -6.11
CA ALA A 25 2.21 7.13 -7.37
C ALA A 25 0.98 6.25 -7.13
N HIS A 26 1.05 5.34 -6.16
CA HIS A 26 -0.08 4.44 -5.88
C HIS A 26 -1.27 5.17 -5.26
N ARG A 27 -1.03 6.15 -4.38
CA ARG A 27 -2.09 7.03 -3.87
C ARG A 27 -2.80 7.79 -4.98
N ARG A 28 -2.05 8.38 -5.93
CA ARG A 28 -2.63 9.08 -7.08
C ARG A 28 -3.53 8.15 -7.90
N LYS A 29 -3.07 6.93 -8.17
CA LYS A 29 -3.86 5.89 -8.85
C LYS A 29 -5.16 5.57 -8.10
N LEU A 30 -5.10 5.40 -6.77
CA LEU A 30 -6.29 5.15 -5.96
C LEU A 30 -7.30 6.30 -6.02
N ILE A 31 -6.83 7.55 -5.93
CA ILE A 31 -7.69 8.74 -6.06
C ILE A 31 -8.35 8.81 -7.44
N GLU A 32 -7.60 8.56 -8.51
CA GLU A 32 -8.14 8.58 -9.88
C GLU A 32 -9.23 7.52 -10.09
N LEU A 33 -9.02 6.32 -9.57
CA LEU A 33 -9.99 5.22 -9.63
C LEU A 33 -11.24 5.54 -8.79
N ALA A 34 -11.08 6.08 -7.57
CA ALA A 34 -12.20 6.48 -6.73
C ALA A 34 -13.04 7.59 -7.39
N MET A 35 -12.39 8.61 -7.94
CA MET A 35 -13.05 9.69 -8.67
C MET A 35 -13.75 9.16 -9.93
N LEU A 36 -13.16 8.20 -10.65
CA LEU A 36 -13.79 7.59 -11.82
C LEU A 36 -15.00 6.71 -11.43
N ALA A 37 -14.91 5.95 -10.33
CA ALA A 37 -16.02 5.17 -9.78
C ALA A 37 -17.20 6.08 -9.39
N ARG A 38 -16.93 7.23 -8.76
CA ARG A 38 -17.95 8.24 -8.45
C ARG A 38 -18.60 8.80 -9.72
N ARG A 39 -17.80 9.20 -10.72
CA ARG A 39 -18.34 9.71 -12.01
C ARG A 39 -19.23 8.68 -12.71
N ARG A 40 -18.92 7.39 -12.56
CA ARG A 40 -19.73 6.27 -13.08
C ARG A 40 -20.87 5.84 -12.15
N LYS A 41 -21.12 6.56 -11.05
CA LYS A 41 -22.16 6.28 -10.06
C LYS A 41 -22.06 4.88 -9.44
N GLN A 42 -20.85 4.32 -9.37
CA GLN A 42 -20.61 3.03 -8.69
C GLN A 42 -20.55 3.19 -7.16
N VAL A 43 -20.35 4.41 -6.68
CA VAL A 43 -20.26 4.75 -5.25
C VAL A 43 -20.97 6.07 -4.96
N SER A 44 -21.46 6.19 -3.74
CA SER A 44 -22.07 7.37 -3.15
C SER A 44 -21.02 8.46 -2.85
N ALA A 45 -21.46 9.63 -2.37
CA ALA A 45 -20.53 10.70 -1.99
C ALA A 45 -19.79 10.33 -0.70
N GLU A 46 -20.47 9.63 0.21
CA GLU A 46 -19.95 9.19 1.49
C GLU A 46 -18.92 8.08 1.29
N GLU A 47 -19.24 7.09 0.46
CA GLU A 47 -18.29 6.04 0.04
C GLU A 47 -17.08 6.63 -0.69
N LEU A 48 -17.24 7.71 -1.47
CA LEU A 48 -16.09 8.40 -2.07
C LEU A 48 -15.19 9.03 -0.99
N SER A 49 -15.75 9.67 0.04
CA SER A 49 -14.95 10.25 1.15
C SER A 49 -14.10 9.16 1.81
N GLU A 50 -14.73 8.03 2.17
CA GLU A 50 -14.04 6.89 2.76
C GLU A 50 -12.93 6.35 1.85
N MET A 51 -13.17 6.24 0.54
CA MET A 51 -12.16 5.79 -0.41
C MET A 51 -10.95 6.73 -0.47
N LEU A 52 -11.16 8.05 -0.38
CA LEU A 52 -10.07 9.03 -0.37
C LEU A 52 -9.26 8.95 0.94
N GLU A 53 -9.95 8.85 2.08
CA GLU A 53 -9.32 8.67 3.39
C GLU A 53 -8.48 7.38 3.44
N LEU A 54 -9.01 6.27 2.93
CA LEU A 54 -8.28 5.00 2.81
C LEU A 54 -7.07 5.11 1.88
N SER A 55 -7.16 5.93 0.82
CA SER A 55 -6.05 6.16 -0.09
C SER A 55 -4.90 6.91 0.60
N ASP A 56 -5.23 7.91 1.42
CA ASP A 56 -4.24 8.64 2.21
C ASP A 56 -3.65 7.76 3.33
N ALA A 57 -4.48 6.95 4.00
CA ALA A 57 -4.03 5.99 5.01
C ALA A 57 -3.07 4.94 4.42
N ALA A 58 -3.37 4.42 3.22
CA ALA A 58 -2.50 3.47 2.54
C ALA A 58 -1.14 4.07 2.16
N ARG A 59 -1.10 5.36 1.78
CA ARG A 59 0.18 6.08 1.57
C ARG A 59 0.99 6.18 2.86
N LEU A 60 0.34 6.55 3.96
CA LEU A 60 1.02 6.66 5.27
C LEU A 60 1.59 5.30 5.70
N TRP A 61 0.82 4.23 5.50
CA TRP A 61 1.28 2.87 5.76
C TRP A 61 2.50 2.50 4.90
N GLY A 62 2.46 2.76 3.58
CA GLY A 62 3.58 2.46 2.69
C GLY A 62 4.86 3.23 3.03
N LEU A 63 4.75 4.48 3.50
CA LEU A 63 5.89 5.26 3.97
C LEU A 63 6.47 4.72 5.29
N LEU A 64 5.62 4.30 6.22
CA LEU A 64 6.06 3.68 7.47
C LEU A 64 6.78 2.35 7.21
N GLU A 65 6.28 1.51 6.31
CA GLU A 65 6.91 0.23 5.98
C GLU A 65 8.33 0.45 5.40
N TRP A 66 8.55 1.50 4.61
CA TRP A 66 9.88 1.88 4.13
C TRP A 66 10.83 2.27 5.26
N GLU A 67 10.35 3.12 6.17
CA GLU A 67 11.11 3.55 7.34
C GLU A 67 11.44 2.37 8.25
N GLU A 68 10.49 1.46 8.49
CA GLU A 68 10.71 0.23 9.26
C GLU A 68 11.70 -0.70 8.57
N ALA A 69 11.62 -0.87 7.25
CA ALA A 69 12.55 -1.68 6.48
C ALA A 69 13.99 -1.12 6.50
N GLU A 70 14.14 0.20 6.49
CA GLU A 70 15.42 0.87 6.71
C GLU A 70 15.93 0.63 8.15
N LEU A 71 15.08 0.82 9.16
CA LEU A 71 15.42 0.65 10.57
C LEU A 71 15.87 -0.78 10.93
N ILE A 72 15.28 -1.81 10.32
CA ILE A 72 15.66 -3.21 10.57
C ILE A 72 16.84 -3.68 9.71
N GLY A 73 17.44 -2.79 8.91
CA GLY A 73 18.60 -3.09 8.06
C GLY A 73 18.29 -4.03 6.90
N LEU A 74 17.03 -4.08 6.43
CA LEU A 74 16.61 -5.00 5.36
C LEU A 74 17.35 -4.72 4.04
N PHE A 75 17.72 -3.45 3.81
CA PHE A 75 18.41 -3.02 2.59
C PHE A 75 19.94 -2.91 2.75
N ASP A 76 20.47 -3.10 3.96
CA ASP A 76 21.91 -2.97 4.29
C ASP A 76 22.76 -4.20 3.91
N GLY A 77 22.25 -5.05 3.00
CA GLY A 77 23.02 -6.16 2.42
C GLY A 77 23.46 -7.24 3.41
N GLY A 78 22.81 -7.33 4.58
CA GLY A 78 23.08 -8.35 5.60
C GLY A 78 23.91 -7.88 6.79
N ARG A 79 24.04 -6.58 7.04
CA ARG A 79 24.63 -6.07 8.29
C ARG A 79 23.57 -5.94 9.38
N PHE A 80 23.03 -7.07 9.81
CA PHE A 80 22.31 -7.10 11.09
C PHE A 80 23.30 -6.71 12.21
N PRO A 81 22.94 -5.82 13.14
CA PRO A 81 23.68 -5.71 14.38
C PRO A 81 23.70 -7.08 15.04
N GLU A 82 24.86 -7.45 15.58
CA GLU A 82 25.24 -8.81 15.99
C GLU A 82 24.36 -9.39 17.12
N ASP A 83 23.44 -8.58 17.66
CA ASP A 83 22.65 -8.82 18.86
C ASP A 83 21.18 -9.25 18.60
N GLY A 84 20.87 -9.87 17.45
CA GLY A 84 19.46 -10.22 17.13
C GLY A 84 19.19 -11.48 16.32
N VAL A 85 20.21 -12.23 15.86
CA VAL A 85 19.97 -13.38 14.98
C VAL A 85 19.45 -14.58 15.77
N GLN A 86 18.13 -14.76 15.84
CA GLN A 86 17.54 -16.05 16.18
C GLN A 86 17.41 -16.92 14.92
N ILE A 87 18.35 -17.87 14.77
CA ILE A 87 18.25 -18.92 13.77
C ILE A 87 17.19 -19.92 14.22
N ILE A 88 16.00 -19.87 13.62
CA ILE A 88 14.98 -20.92 13.79
C ILE A 88 15.47 -22.16 13.02
N ARG A 89 16.17 -23.06 13.71
CA ARG A 89 16.44 -24.40 13.18
C ARG A 89 15.15 -25.21 13.23
N GLY A 90 14.45 -25.30 12.10
CA GLY A 90 13.39 -26.28 11.91
C GLY A 90 13.94 -27.69 12.12
N ARG A 91 13.42 -28.40 13.13
CA ARG A 91 13.68 -29.82 13.34
C ARG A 91 12.63 -30.57 12.53
N GLY A 92 13.08 -31.37 11.56
CA GLY A 92 12.24 -32.28 10.79
C GLY A 92 11.64 -33.41 11.62
#